data_AF-A0A6C0I7Q6-F1
#
_entry.id   AF-A0A6C0I7Q6-F1
#
_cell.length_a   1.000
_cell.length_b   1.000
_cell.length_c   1.000
_cell.angle_alpha   90.00
_cell.angle_beta   90.00
_cell.angle_gamma   90.00
#
_symmetry.space_group_name_H-M   'P 1'
#
loop_
_entity.id
_entity.type
_entity.pdbx_description
1 polymer ?
#
loop_
_entity_poly.entity_id
_entity_poly.type
_entity_poly.pdbx_seq_one_letter_code
_entity_poly.pdbx_strand_id
1 'polypeptide(L)'
;MSAFSRNSNSNNNAKKPFCKVCADAGKTDTAHFVRATPDPNSAVVCPTLKALECRYCYKNGHTVKYCPVLKQNNKEKDRQERQQRRVTAPAPSQSPATIAPVKTGKFAMLDLDDEEEVLTTTFAESQTIQMPTIDNSFPSLCASASVASVTNNTWASMAASVAHIPEPKPQAKPKSQPSTQQNILYEDDDDDASEYDDAKLAIGDELYYKIVTNHQSQAGMIVGMLLELEDSELNIILRDSRELNLRVAECVEVLQSCAATRARPVVYEDDDW
;
A
#
# COMPACT_ATOMS: atom_id res chain seq x y z
N MET A 1 -9.04 64.95 -0.80
CA MET A 1 -9.23 63.54 -0.41
C MET A 1 -10.61 63.13 -0.90
N SER A 2 -10.69 62.60 -2.12
CA SER A 2 -11.98 62.35 -2.81
C SER A 2 -12.24 60.86 -2.85
N ALA A 3 -13.40 60.46 -2.33
CA ALA A 3 -13.81 59.08 -2.11
C ALA A 3 -14.04 58.32 -3.43
N PHE A 4 -13.36 57.20 -3.59
CA PHE A 4 -13.64 56.23 -4.64
C PHE A 4 -14.89 55.42 -4.25
N SER A 5 -16.04 55.79 -4.83
CA SER A 5 -17.27 55.00 -4.73
C SER A 5 -17.11 53.70 -5.53
N ARG A 6 -16.94 52.57 -4.84
CA ARG A 6 -16.97 51.24 -5.47
C ARG A 6 -18.43 50.85 -5.67
N ASN A 7 -18.88 50.92 -6.91
CA ASN A 7 -20.15 50.39 -7.38
C ASN A 7 -20.20 48.86 -7.20
N SER A 8 -20.70 48.39 -6.06
CA SER A 8 -20.98 46.98 -5.80
C SER A 8 -22.34 46.62 -6.38
N ASN A 9 -22.35 46.16 -7.63
CA ASN A 9 -23.51 45.51 -8.23
C ASN A 9 -23.73 44.16 -7.51
N SER A 10 -24.44 44.19 -6.38
CA SER A 10 -24.81 43.02 -5.60
C SER A 10 -25.91 42.28 -6.33
N ASN A 11 -25.52 41.39 -7.24
CA ASN A 11 -26.44 40.42 -7.83
C ASN A 11 -26.77 39.39 -6.73
N ASN A 12 -27.66 39.79 -5.82
CA ASN A 12 -28.14 39.03 -4.67
C ASN A 12 -29.08 37.90 -5.12
N ASN A 13 -28.57 37.01 -5.97
CA ASN A 13 -29.11 35.67 -6.08
C ASN A 13 -28.56 34.88 -4.90
N ALA A 14 -29.11 35.15 -3.71
CA ALA A 14 -28.86 34.37 -2.51
C ALA A 14 -29.29 32.93 -2.82
N LYS A 15 -28.33 32.11 -3.27
CA LYS A 15 -28.58 30.73 -3.67
C LYS A 15 -29.26 30.04 -2.50
N LYS A 16 -30.52 29.69 -2.69
CA LYS A 16 -31.29 28.92 -1.70
C LYS A 16 -30.47 27.67 -1.37
N PRO A 17 -30.37 27.28 -0.08
CA PRO A 17 -29.63 26.09 0.30
C PRO A 17 -30.22 24.89 -0.42
N PHE A 18 -29.41 24.23 -1.24
CA PHE A 18 -29.83 23.06 -2.01
C PHE A 18 -28.78 21.95 -1.90
N CYS A 19 -29.23 20.79 -1.45
CA CYS A 19 -28.42 19.59 -1.30
C CYS A 19 -28.62 18.69 -2.52
N LYS A 20 -27.65 18.72 -3.44
CA LYS A 20 -27.66 17.82 -4.61
C LYS A 20 -27.79 16.35 -4.22
N VAL A 21 -27.10 15.93 -3.16
CA VAL A 21 -27.10 14.52 -2.72
C VAL A 21 -28.48 14.05 -2.29
N CYS A 22 -29.26 14.88 -1.60
CA CYS A 22 -30.62 14.52 -1.21
C CYS A 22 -31.60 14.52 -2.39
N ALA A 23 -31.38 15.40 -3.37
CA ALA A 23 -32.17 15.40 -4.60
C ALA A 23 -31.92 14.14 -5.44
N ASP A 24 -30.65 13.74 -5.60
CA ASP A 24 -30.26 12.51 -6.30
C ASP A 24 -30.79 11.26 -5.55
N ALA A 25 -30.92 11.33 -4.22
CA ALA A 25 -31.51 10.27 -3.40
C ALA A 25 -33.05 10.30 -3.33
N GLY A 26 -33.73 11.23 -4.01
CA GLY A 26 -35.19 11.35 -4.02
C GLY A 26 -35.82 11.78 -2.70
N LYS A 27 -35.05 12.37 -1.77
CA LYS A 27 -35.56 12.81 -0.47
C LYS A 27 -36.16 14.20 -0.56
N THR A 28 -37.20 14.46 0.24
CA THR A 28 -37.90 15.75 0.31
C THR A 28 -37.07 16.85 0.95
N ASP A 29 -36.13 16.49 1.83
CA ASP A 29 -35.32 17.43 2.61
C ASP A 29 -34.12 17.93 1.82
N THR A 30 -34.36 18.66 0.72
CA THR A 30 -33.30 19.20 -0.14
C THR A 30 -32.80 20.58 0.30
N ALA A 31 -33.46 21.22 1.27
CA ALA A 31 -33.21 22.60 1.69
C ALA A 31 -32.01 22.78 2.65
N HIS A 32 -30.88 22.12 2.40
CA HIS A 32 -29.66 22.24 3.21
C HIS A 32 -28.40 22.22 2.33
N PHE A 33 -27.25 22.56 2.89
CA PHE A 33 -25.97 22.43 2.20
C PHE A 33 -25.34 21.06 2.49
N VAL A 34 -24.61 20.53 1.51
CA VAL A 34 -23.87 19.27 1.67
C VAL A 34 -22.84 19.39 2.81
N ARG A 35 -22.18 20.56 2.91
CA ARG A 35 -21.14 20.91 3.87
C ARG A 35 -21.44 22.24 4.56
N ALA A 36 -20.86 22.45 5.74
CA ALA A 36 -21.05 23.69 6.52
C ALA A 36 -20.43 24.93 5.85
N THR A 37 -19.24 24.77 5.26
CA THR A 37 -18.60 25.81 4.45
C THR A 37 -18.29 25.27 3.05
N PRO A 38 -18.03 26.14 2.06
CA PRO A 38 -17.60 25.71 0.74
C PRO A 38 -16.26 24.97 0.71
N ASP A 39 -15.50 24.97 1.80
CA ASP A 39 -14.18 24.35 1.86
C ASP A 39 -14.26 22.82 1.77
N PRO A 40 -13.33 22.17 1.06
CA PRO A 40 -13.33 20.72 0.86
C PRO A 40 -13.06 19.93 2.14
N ASN A 41 -12.46 20.56 3.15
CA ASN A 41 -12.16 19.96 4.45
C ASN A 41 -13.22 20.25 5.51
N SER A 42 -14.26 21.03 5.19
CA SER A 42 -15.30 21.36 6.16
C SER A 42 -16.23 20.18 6.45
N ALA A 43 -16.80 20.18 7.66
CA ALA A 43 -17.67 19.11 8.11
C ALA A 43 -18.89 18.93 7.19
N VAL A 44 -19.20 17.67 6.88
CA VAL A 44 -20.39 17.28 6.11
C VAL A 44 -21.61 17.45 7.00
N VAL A 45 -22.59 18.24 6.57
CA VAL A 45 -23.81 18.56 7.34
C VAL A 45 -25.00 17.73 6.88
N CYS A 46 -25.02 17.32 5.60
CA CYS A 46 -26.10 16.57 4.99
C CYS A 46 -26.48 15.30 5.79
N PRO A 47 -27.75 15.16 6.24
CA PRO A 47 -28.21 14.00 6.99
C PRO A 47 -28.06 12.69 6.22
N THR A 48 -28.25 12.71 4.89
CA THR A 48 -28.11 11.52 4.05
C THR A 48 -26.68 11.02 4.00
N LEU A 49 -25.69 11.91 3.86
CA LEU A 49 -24.29 11.51 3.89
C LEU A 49 -23.86 11.08 5.30
N LYS A 50 -24.38 11.75 6.34
CA LYS A 50 -24.13 11.37 7.74
C LYS A 50 -24.72 10.00 8.10
N ALA A 51 -25.80 9.58 7.46
CA ALA A 51 -26.38 8.26 7.66
C ALA A 51 -25.64 7.16 6.87
N LEU A 52 -24.97 7.53 5.76
CA LEU A 52 -24.24 6.58 4.95
C LEU A 52 -22.97 6.10 5.66
N GLU A 53 -22.88 4.79 5.87
CA GLU A 53 -21.66 4.13 6.32
C GLU A 53 -20.76 3.79 5.14
N CYS A 54 -19.44 3.88 5.35
CA CYS A 54 -18.47 3.49 4.34
C CYS A 54 -18.16 2.00 4.42
N ARG A 55 -18.24 1.29 3.28
CA ARG A 55 -17.92 -0.14 3.19
C ARG A 55 -16.47 -0.53 3.51
N TYR A 56 -15.54 0.43 3.50
CA TYR A 56 -14.11 0.14 3.71
C TYR A 56 -13.64 0.39 5.14
N CYS A 57 -14.14 1.44 5.79
CA CYS A 57 -13.69 1.81 7.15
C CYS A 57 -14.82 1.89 8.17
N TYR A 58 -16.06 1.57 7.76
CA TYR A 58 -17.26 1.50 8.58
C TYR A 58 -17.60 2.77 9.36
N LYS A 59 -16.97 3.92 9.03
CA LYS A 59 -17.30 5.23 9.60
C LYS A 59 -18.37 5.92 8.75
N ASN A 60 -19.31 6.59 9.41
CA ASN A 60 -20.37 7.33 8.73
C ASN A 60 -19.88 8.69 8.20
N GLY A 61 -20.62 9.29 7.27
CA GLY A 61 -20.37 10.67 6.83
C GLY A 61 -19.51 10.84 5.58
N HIS A 62 -19.11 9.75 4.92
CA HIS A 62 -18.34 9.79 3.69
C HIS A 62 -18.64 8.60 2.77
N THR A 63 -18.35 8.74 1.48
CA THR A 63 -18.44 7.64 0.51
C THR A 63 -17.08 6.97 0.35
N VAL A 64 -17.05 5.73 -0.17
CA VAL A 64 -15.83 4.96 -0.48
C VAL A 64 -14.72 5.81 -1.13
N LYS A 65 -15.08 6.60 -2.15
CA LYS A 65 -14.15 7.45 -2.91
C LYS A 65 -13.46 8.51 -2.04
N TYR A 66 -14.13 8.98 -0.99
CA TYR A 66 -13.63 9.99 -0.06
C TYR A 66 -13.29 9.40 1.31
N CYS A 67 -12.99 8.09 1.35
CA CYS A 67 -12.55 7.42 2.57
C CYS A 67 -11.17 7.90 3.02
N PRO A 68 -11.01 8.41 4.25
CA PRO A 68 -9.73 8.89 4.74
C PRO A 68 -8.72 7.73 4.84
N VAL A 69 -9.17 6.55 5.27
CA VAL A 69 -8.34 5.34 5.38
C VAL A 69 -7.87 4.87 4.01
N LEU A 70 -8.80 4.74 3.04
CA LEU A 70 -8.45 4.32 1.68
C LEU A 70 -7.50 5.32 1.01
N LYS A 71 -7.73 6.62 1.21
CA LYS A 71 -6.84 7.68 0.72
C LYS A 71 -5.43 7.59 1.33
N GLN A 72 -5.33 7.29 2.62
CA GLN A 72 -4.05 7.09 3.30
C GLN A 72 -3.34 5.83 2.79
N ASN A 73 -4.07 4.72 2.63
CA ASN A 73 -3.51 3.47 2.14
C ASN A 73 -2.97 3.60 0.71
N ASN A 74 -3.75 4.22 -0.20
CA ASN A 74 -3.28 4.47 -1.56
C ASN A 74 -2.06 5.40 -1.58
N LYS A 75 -2.03 6.42 -0.72
CA LYS A 75 -0.88 7.32 -0.59
C LYS A 75 0.37 6.58 -0.10
N GLU A 76 0.21 5.66 0.85
CA GLU A 76 1.32 4.87 1.38
C GLU A 76 1.81 3.85 0.35
N LYS A 77 0.89 3.19 -0.37
CA LYS A 77 1.21 2.31 -1.49
C LYS A 77 2.01 3.04 -2.58
N ASP A 78 1.57 4.23 -3.00
CA ASP A 78 2.29 5.05 -3.99
C ASP A 78 3.68 5.45 -3.47
N ARG A 79 3.81 5.73 -2.17
CA ARG A 79 5.10 6.05 -1.53
C ARG A 79 6.04 4.85 -1.54
N GLN A 80 5.53 3.68 -1.17
CA GLN A 80 6.28 2.42 -1.16
C GLN A 80 6.70 2.02 -2.57
N GLU A 81 5.82 2.13 -3.56
CA GLU A 81 6.16 1.83 -4.96
C GLU A 81 7.28 2.75 -5.45
N ARG A 82 7.22 4.05 -5.14
CA ARG A 82 8.30 4.99 -5.49
C ARG A 82 9.61 4.62 -4.79
N GLN A 83 9.58 4.21 -3.53
CA GLN A 83 10.77 3.80 -2.78
C GLN A 83 11.36 2.50 -3.34
N GLN A 84 10.52 1.51 -3.63
CA GLN A 84 10.93 0.26 -4.27
C GLN A 84 11.56 0.53 -5.64
N ARG A 85 10.92 1.34 -6.50
CA ARG A 85 11.49 1.74 -7.80
C ARG A 85 12.85 2.43 -7.68
N ARG A 86 13.11 3.15 -6.58
CA ARG A 86 14.42 3.78 -6.33
C ARG A 86 15.49 2.75 -5.95
N VAL A 87 15.12 1.69 -5.22
CA VAL A 87 16.03 0.64 -4.76
C VAL A 87 16.29 -0.41 -5.85
N THR A 88 15.28 -0.76 -6.64
CA THR A 88 15.37 -1.77 -7.71
C THR A 88 15.78 -1.20 -9.07
N ALA A 89 15.92 0.12 -9.19
CA ALA A 89 16.53 0.72 -10.37
C ALA A 89 17.97 0.19 -10.51
N PRO A 90 18.32 -0.45 -11.65
CA PRO A 90 19.71 -0.80 -11.93
C PRO A 90 20.56 0.46 -11.85
N ALA A 91 21.62 0.42 -11.03
CA ALA A 91 22.57 1.51 -10.98
C ALA A 91 23.00 1.85 -12.42
N PRO A 92 22.91 3.11 -12.88
CA PRO A 92 23.49 3.46 -14.17
C PRO A 92 24.97 3.10 -14.10
N SER A 93 25.37 2.11 -14.90
CA SER A 93 26.74 1.63 -15.01
C SER A 93 27.61 2.84 -15.34
N GLN A 94 28.36 3.29 -14.34
CA GLN A 94 29.33 4.36 -14.50
C GLN A 94 30.37 3.86 -15.51
N SER A 95 30.43 4.49 -16.69
CA SER A 95 31.66 4.47 -17.47
C SER A 95 32.77 5.11 -16.61
N PRO A 96 34.01 4.58 -16.66
CA PRO A 96 35.08 5.05 -15.80
C PRO A 96 35.31 6.56 -16.00
N ALA A 97 35.25 7.30 -14.90
CA ALA A 97 35.32 8.74 -14.85
C ALA A 97 36.68 9.26 -15.36
N THR A 98 36.66 10.07 -16.42
CA THR A 98 37.67 11.11 -16.63
C THR A 98 37.40 12.24 -15.64
N ILE A 99 38.39 12.54 -14.81
CA ILE A 99 38.34 13.59 -13.79
C ILE A 99 38.12 14.95 -14.48
N ALA A 100 36.92 15.52 -14.32
CA ALA A 100 36.63 16.92 -14.63
C ALA A 100 36.07 17.61 -13.36
N PRO A 101 36.38 18.89 -13.12
CA PRO A 101 36.12 19.55 -11.85
C PRO A 101 34.63 19.69 -11.58
N VAL A 102 34.24 19.29 -10.36
CA VAL A 102 32.86 19.24 -9.88
C VAL A 102 32.28 20.66 -9.82
N LYS A 103 31.27 20.92 -10.64
CA LYS A 103 30.35 22.05 -10.43
C LYS A 103 29.37 21.60 -9.35
N THR A 104 29.60 22.01 -8.11
CA THR A 104 28.70 21.74 -6.98
C THR A 104 27.32 22.31 -7.29
N GLY A 105 26.33 21.44 -7.49
CA GLY A 105 24.93 21.83 -7.56
C GLY A 105 24.48 22.45 -6.24
N LYS A 106 23.67 23.50 -6.30
CA LYS A 106 23.21 24.38 -5.20
C LYS A 106 22.44 23.70 -4.03
N PHE A 107 22.46 22.37 -3.93
CA PHE A 107 21.72 21.61 -2.92
C PHE A 107 22.60 20.68 -2.09
N ALA A 108 23.90 20.59 -2.36
CA ALA A 108 24.84 19.73 -1.60
C ALA A 108 25.25 20.31 -0.23
N MET A 109 24.61 21.38 0.27
CA MET A 109 24.97 22.08 1.52
C MET A 109 24.01 21.78 2.68
N LEU A 110 22.95 20.97 2.48
CA LEU A 110 21.94 20.74 3.53
C LEU A 110 22.09 19.41 4.29
N ASP A 111 23.00 18.53 3.86
CA ASP A 111 23.15 17.18 4.45
C ASP A 111 24.44 17.01 5.29
N LEU A 112 25.05 18.11 5.77
CA LEU A 112 26.21 18.05 6.67
C LEU A 112 26.03 19.00 7.84
N ASP A 113 25.38 18.51 8.88
CA ASP A 113 25.48 19.04 10.23
C ASP A 113 25.31 17.86 11.21
N ASP A 114 26.40 17.21 11.57
CA ASP A 114 26.68 16.81 12.96
C ASP A 114 28.13 16.31 13.07
N GLU A 115 28.71 16.60 14.23
CA GLU A 115 30.12 16.91 14.45
C GLU A 115 30.98 15.68 14.78
N GLU A 116 32.26 15.67 14.35
CA GLU A 116 33.42 15.20 15.15
C GLU A 116 34.74 15.30 14.35
N GLU A 117 35.78 15.76 15.03
CA GLU A 117 37.08 16.17 14.53
C GLU A 117 37.94 15.02 13.96
N VAL A 118 38.61 15.25 12.82
CA VAL A 118 39.82 14.47 12.48
C VAL A 118 40.94 15.39 11.97
N LEU A 119 41.97 15.45 12.80
CA LEU A 119 43.26 16.11 12.62
C LEU A 119 43.95 15.67 11.32
N THR A 120 44.41 16.65 10.55
CA THR A 120 45.20 16.44 9.33
C THR A 120 46.64 16.05 9.68
N THR A 121 47.14 14.99 9.06
CA THR A 121 48.60 14.84 8.89
C THR A 121 48.89 14.32 7.49
N THR A 122 49.48 15.21 6.71
CA THR A 122 50.11 15.08 5.41
C THR A 122 51.11 13.92 5.35
N PHE A 123 51.23 13.23 4.21
CA PHE A 123 52.53 13.08 3.52
C PHE A 123 52.34 12.62 2.06
N ALA A 124 53.13 13.22 1.19
CA ALA A 124 53.18 13.05 -0.26
C ALA A 124 54.01 11.82 -0.68
N GLU A 125 54.06 11.60 -2.00
CA GLU A 125 55.20 11.07 -2.79
C GLU A 125 54.87 9.83 -3.67
N SER A 126 54.50 10.12 -4.93
CA SER A 126 55.19 9.74 -6.19
C SER A 126 55.37 8.27 -6.65
N GLN A 127 55.25 8.12 -8.00
CA GLN A 127 55.82 7.10 -8.93
C GLN A 127 54.94 5.87 -9.23
N THR A 128 54.18 5.82 -10.34
CA THR A 128 54.55 5.49 -11.75
C THR A 128 55.17 4.10 -11.98
N ILE A 129 54.51 3.24 -12.78
CA ILE A 129 54.97 2.64 -14.06
C ILE A 129 54.22 1.33 -14.44
N GLN A 130 53.60 1.41 -15.63
CA GLN A 130 53.44 0.46 -16.74
C GLN A 130 52.69 -0.89 -16.66
N MET A 131 51.74 -0.95 -17.58
CA MET A 131 51.11 -2.09 -18.26
C MET A 131 52.04 -2.71 -19.32
N PRO A 132 51.78 -3.96 -19.77
CA PRO A 132 52.10 -4.37 -21.13
C PRO A 132 50.83 -4.66 -21.96
N THR A 133 50.95 -4.25 -23.21
CA THR A 133 50.04 -4.33 -24.35
C THR A 133 49.87 -5.74 -24.90
N ILE A 134 48.67 -6.10 -25.37
CA ILE A 134 48.51 -7.03 -26.50
C ILE A 134 47.34 -6.55 -27.36
N ASP A 135 47.59 -6.62 -28.66
CA ASP A 135 46.95 -5.90 -29.74
C ASP A 135 45.75 -6.63 -30.37
N ASN A 136 45.01 -5.84 -31.14
CA ASN A 136 44.34 -6.20 -32.39
C ASN A 136 42.89 -6.73 -32.36
N SER A 137 42.02 -5.79 -32.77
CA SER A 137 41.09 -5.95 -33.89
C SER A 137 39.85 -6.81 -33.68
N PHE A 138 38.74 -6.15 -33.36
CA PHE A 138 37.41 -6.60 -33.80
C PHE A 138 36.73 -5.52 -34.66
N PRO A 139 36.21 -5.87 -35.86
CA PRO A 139 35.81 -4.92 -36.88
C PRO A 139 34.47 -4.23 -36.60
N SER A 140 34.45 -2.92 -36.87
CA SER A 140 33.26 -2.06 -36.92
C SER A 140 32.33 -2.50 -38.06
N LEU A 141 31.14 -2.99 -37.72
CA LEU A 141 30.04 -3.15 -38.69
C LEU A 141 29.30 -1.82 -38.83
N CYS A 142 29.88 -0.93 -39.62
CA CYS A 142 29.18 0.14 -40.30
C CYS A 142 29.12 -0.20 -41.80
N ALA A 143 28.01 -0.77 -42.25
CA ALA A 143 27.51 -0.57 -43.61
C ALA A 143 26.12 -1.21 -43.80
N SER A 144 25.24 -0.38 -44.32
CA SER A 144 23.91 -0.60 -44.86
C SER A 144 23.74 -1.83 -45.76
N ALA A 145 22.65 -2.57 -45.56
CA ALA A 145 21.91 -3.25 -46.61
C ALA A 145 20.44 -3.45 -46.21
N SER A 146 19.58 -3.08 -47.15
CA SER A 146 18.13 -3.24 -47.24
C SER A 146 17.64 -4.69 -47.07
N VAL A 147 16.58 -4.91 -46.28
CA VAL A 147 15.44 -5.82 -46.59
C VAL A 147 14.28 -5.70 -45.59
N ALA A 148 13.06 -5.86 -46.13
CA ALA A 148 11.79 -6.27 -45.52
C ALA A 148 11.00 -5.28 -44.63
N SER A 149 9.79 -4.96 -45.10
CA SER A 149 8.77 -4.16 -44.44
C SER A 149 8.26 -4.83 -43.15
N VAL A 150 8.56 -4.22 -42.01
CA VAL A 150 7.94 -4.53 -40.73
C VAL A 150 6.57 -3.84 -40.68
N THR A 151 5.51 -4.64 -40.59
CA THR A 151 4.15 -4.14 -40.36
C THR A 151 4.04 -3.63 -38.92
N ASN A 152 4.06 -2.30 -38.76
CA ASN A 152 3.86 -1.65 -37.48
C ASN A 152 2.39 -1.72 -37.06
N ASN A 153 2.02 -2.80 -36.35
CA ASN A 153 0.72 -2.88 -35.69
C ASN A 153 0.70 -1.97 -34.47
N THR A 154 0.32 -0.72 -34.73
CA THR A 154 0.21 0.35 -33.75
C THR A 154 -1.25 0.44 -33.25
N TRP A 155 -1.44 0.82 -31.98
CA TRP A 155 -2.70 0.90 -31.19
C TRP A 155 -3.97 1.37 -31.94
N ALA A 156 -3.83 2.12 -33.03
CA ALA A 156 -4.95 2.67 -33.81
C ALA A 156 -5.80 1.63 -34.57
N SER A 157 -5.33 0.40 -34.78
CA SER A 157 -6.03 -0.59 -35.62
C SER A 157 -7.19 -1.35 -34.95
N MET A 158 -7.42 -1.18 -33.64
CA MET A 158 -8.50 -1.89 -32.92
C MET A 158 -9.84 -1.13 -32.89
N ALA A 159 -9.91 0.08 -33.44
CA ALA A 159 -11.13 0.90 -33.42
C ALA A 159 -12.09 0.65 -34.61
N ALA A 160 -11.72 -0.19 -35.57
CA ALA A 160 -12.50 -0.41 -36.81
C ALA A 160 -13.41 -1.66 -36.77
N SER A 161 -13.52 -2.34 -35.63
CA SER A 161 -14.36 -3.53 -35.46
C SER A 161 -15.48 -3.29 -34.44
N VAL A 162 -16.23 -2.21 -34.60
CA VAL A 162 -17.50 -2.01 -33.89
C VAL A 162 -18.58 -2.76 -34.66
N ALA A 163 -18.83 -4.00 -34.23
CA ALA A 163 -19.95 -4.79 -34.71
C ALA A 163 -21.28 -4.20 -34.19
N HIS A 164 -22.24 -4.20 -35.11
CA HIS A 164 -23.61 -3.69 -35.00
C HIS A 164 -24.40 -4.30 -33.82
N ILE A 165 -24.94 -3.43 -32.96
CA ILE A 165 -25.85 -3.78 -31.85
C ILE A 165 -27.29 -3.82 -32.40
N PRO A 166 -28.01 -4.96 -32.38
CA PRO A 166 -29.42 -4.99 -32.72
C PRO A 166 -30.31 -4.46 -31.58
N GLU A 167 -31.32 -3.66 -31.95
CA GLU A 167 -32.27 -3.00 -31.04
C GLU A 167 -33.23 -3.99 -30.33
N PRO A 168 -33.64 -3.70 -29.07
CA PRO A 168 -34.58 -4.53 -28.32
C PRO A 168 -36.04 -4.29 -28.72
N LYS A 169 -36.78 -5.38 -28.98
CA LYS A 169 -38.24 -5.37 -29.23
C LYS A 169 -39.07 -5.13 -27.95
N PRO A 170 -40.28 -4.54 -28.07
CA PRO A 170 -41.07 -4.01 -26.95
C PRO A 170 -41.88 -5.07 -26.16
N GLN A 171 -42.17 -4.72 -24.91
CA GLN A 171 -42.76 -5.51 -23.82
C GLN A 171 -44.27 -5.78 -23.98
N ALA A 172 -44.73 -6.94 -23.46
CA ALA A 172 -46.14 -7.23 -23.18
C ALA A 172 -46.33 -7.64 -21.70
N LYS A 173 -47.50 -7.25 -21.16
CA LYS A 173 -47.93 -7.16 -19.75
C LYS A 173 -48.35 -8.50 -19.08
N PRO A 174 -48.59 -8.51 -17.73
CA PRO A 174 -48.43 -9.68 -16.86
C PRO A 174 -49.71 -10.48 -16.61
N LYS A 175 -49.54 -11.76 -16.23
CA LYS A 175 -50.54 -12.59 -15.53
C LYS A 175 -49.86 -13.45 -14.46
N SER A 176 -50.63 -13.71 -13.42
CA SER A 176 -50.23 -14.00 -12.04
C SER A 176 -50.39 -15.46 -11.62
N GLN A 177 -49.62 -15.82 -10.56
CA GLN A 177 -49.83 -16.90 -9.56
C GLN A 177 -49.43 -18.35 -9.93
N PRO A 178 -49.26 -19.27 -8.94
CA PRO A 178 -48.12 -19.37 -8.02
C PRO A 178 -47.60 -20.84 -7.90
N SER A 179 -46.41 -21.06 -7.35
CA SER A 179 -45.92 -22.30 -6.67
C SER A 179 -44.40 -22.39 -6.85
N THR A 180 -43.64 -22.32 -5.75
CA THR A 180 -43.20 -23.44 -4.89
C THR A 180 -41.84 -23.98 -5.35
N GLN A 181 -40.88 -23.90 -4.42
CA GLN A 181 -39.54 -24.48 -4.40
C GLN A 181 -38.51 -23.90 -5.39
N GLN A 182 -37.75 -22.92 -4.89
CA GLN A 182 -36.38 -22.66 -5.30
C GLN A 182 -35.55 -22.84 -4.01
N ASN A 183 -34.85 -23.96 -3.84
CA ASN A 183 -33.50 -24.19 -4.36
C ASN A 183 -32.60 -23.00 -3.99
N ILE A 184 -32.00 -23.08 -2.81
CA ILE A 184 -31.01 -22.13 -2.33
C ILE A 184 -29.74 -22.40 -3.15
N LEU A 185 -29.64 -21.71 -4.28
CA LEU A 185 -28.38 -21.50 -4.97
C LEU A 185 -27.71 -20.35 -4.22
N TYR A 186 -26.75 -20.69 -3.36
CA TYR A 186 -25.82 -19.72 -2.81
C TYR A 186 -24.98 -19.23 -3.98
N GLU A 187 -25.40 -18.12 -4.59
CA GLU A 187 -24.57 -17.37 -5.53
C GLU A 187 -23.63 -16.52 -4.70
N ASP A 188 -22.36 -16.90 -4.78
CA ASP A 188 -21.13 -16.20 -4.44
C ASP A 188 -21.30 -14.69 -4.16
N ASP A 189 -21.41 -14.33 -2.88
CA ASP A 189 -21.04 -13.00 -2.38
C ASP A 189 -19.58 -13.10 -1.92
N ASP A 190 -18.72 -12.28 -2.53
CA ASP A 190 -17.30 -12.11 -2.25
C ASP A 190 -17.04 -11.81 -0.75
N ASP A 191 -16.92 -12.86 0.07
CA ASP A 191 -16.36 -12.82 1.41
C ASP A 191 -14.83 -12.67 1.31
N ASP A 192 -14.36 -11.43 1.15
CA ASP A 192 -12.98 -11.01 1.48
C ASP A 192 -12.80 -10.99 3.02
N ALA A 193 -13.02 -12.15 3.63
CA ALA A 193 -12.98 -12.40 5.06
C ALA A 193 -11.86 -13.38 5.39
N SER A 194 -10.63 -12.88 5.30
CA SER A 194 -9.42 -13.50 5.84
C SER A 194 -9.23 -14.98 5.46
N GLU A 195 -8.77 -15.22 4.24
CA GLU A 195 -7.97 -16.39 3.89
C GLU A 195 -6.65 -16.34 4.69
N TYR A 196 -6.73 -16.45 6.02
CA TYR A 196 -5.61 -16.92 6.81
C TYR A 196 -5.33 -18.31 6.27
N ASP A 197 -4.17 -18.50 5.63
CA ASP A 197 -3.78 -19.74 4.96
C ASP A 197 -4.30 -20.95 5.75
N ASP A 198 -5.37 -21.60 5.27
CA ASP A 198 -6.00 -22.74 5.95
C ASP A 198 -4.95 -23.83 6.27
N ALA A 199 -3.87 -23.86 5.48
CA ALA A 199 -2.69 -24.66 5.69
C ALA A 199 -1.93 -24.32 7.00
N LYS A 200 -1.71 -23.05 7.33
CA LYS A 200 -1.06 -22.64 8.59
C LYS A 200 -1.92 -22.93 9.80
N LEU A 201 -3.23 -22.77 9.68
CA LEU A 201 -4.18 -23.15 10.73
C LEU A 201 -4.12 -24.67 11.01
N ALA A 202 -4.16 -25.50 9.97
CA ALA A 202 -4.04 -26.95 10.11
C ALA A 202 -2.71 -27.39 10.76
N ILE A 203 -1.60 -26.75 10.37
CA ILE A 203 -0.27 -26.99 10.94
C ILE A 203 -0.24 -26.56 12.42
N GLY A 204 -0.84 -25.41 12.75
CA GLY A 204 -0.92 -24.89 14.12
C GLY A 204 -1.67 -25.84 15.05
N ASP A 205 -2.81 -26.39 14.60
CA ASP A 205 -3.60 -27.36 15.36
C ASP A 205 -2.80 -28.66 15.61
N GLU A 206 -2.08 -29.15 14.60
CA GLU A 206 -1.24 -30.35 14.76
C GLU A 206 -0.09 -30.12 15.76
N LEU A 207 0.58 -28.96 15.67
CA LEU A 207 1.62 -28.57 16.62
C LEU A 207 1.07 -28.42 18.04
N TYR A 208 -0.09 -27.79 18.18
CA TYR A 208 -0.72 -27.57 19.48
C TYR A 208 -1.02 -28.90 20.18
N TYR A 209 -1.58 -29.88 19.47
CA TYR A 209 -1.88 -31.19 20.05
C TYR A 209 -0.62 -31.93 20.52
N LYS A 210 0.51 -31.79 19.80
CA LYS A 210 1.79 -32.40 20.21
C LYS A 210 2.46 -31.67 21.37
N ILE A 211 2.31 -30.34 21.47
CA ILE A 211 2.97 -29.54 22.52
C ILE A 211 2.16 -29.55 23.83
N VAL A 212 0.82 -29.58 23.76
CA VAL A 212 -0.04 -29.51 24.95
C VAL A 212 0.15 -30.69 25.90
N THR A 213 0.60 -31.85 25.39
CA THR A 213 0.92 -33.02 26.23
C THR A 213 2.12 -32.79 27.15
N ASN A 214 3.04 -31.90 26.76
CA ASN A 214 4.29 -31.63 27.48
C ASN A 214 4.26 -30.26 28.20
N HIS A 215 3.68 -29.23 27.58
CA HIS A 215 3.74 -27.84 28.03
C HIS A 215 2.38 -27.15 28.00
N GLN A 216 1.39 -27.69 28.72
CA GLN A 216 -0.02 -27.24 28.67
C GLN A 216 -0.21 -25.73 28.93
N SER A 217 0.53 -25.12 29.87
CA SER A 217 0.35 -23.70 30.23
C SER A 217 0.98 -22.72 29.23
N GLN A 218 1.90 -23.17 28.37
CA GLN A 218 2.64 -22.31 27.43
C GLN A 218 2.39 -22.69 25.96
N ALA A 219 1.69 -23.79 25.70
CA ALA A 219 1.47 -24.34 24.36
C ALA A 219 0.95 -23.31 23.36
N GLY A 220 -0.03 -22.48 23.74
CA GLY A 220 -0.56 -21.46 22.84
C GLY A 220 0.45 -20.39 22.43
N MET A 221 1.31 -19.95 23.37
CA MET A 221 2.36 -18.97 23.08
C MET A 221 3.47 -19.58 22.23
N ILE A 222 3.87 -20.82 22.56
CA ILE A 222 4.91 -21.55 21.82
C ILE A 222 4.46 -21.81 20.38
N VAL A 223 3.22 -22.29 20.17
CA VAL A 223 2.66 -22.48 18.82
C VAL A 223 2.58 -21.15 18.07
N GLY A 224 2.17 -20.08 18.75
CA GLY A 224 2.20 -18.74 18.15
C GLY A 224 3.59 -18.34 17.65
N MET A 225 4.63 -18.52 18.48
CA MET A 225 6.02 -18.24 18.11
C MET A 225 6.53 -19.16 16.99
N LEU A 226 6.12 -20.43 16.97
CA LEU A 226 6.52 -21.38 15.92
C LEU A 226 5.83 -21.10 14.58
N LEU A 227 4.58 -20.62 14.58
CA LEU A 227 3.84 -20.26 13.36
C LEU A 227 4.38 -19.01 12.66
N GLU A 228 5.26 -18.26 13.32
CA GLU A 228 6.02 -17.16 12.69
C GLU A 228 7.16 -17.66 11.80
N LEU A 229 7.54 -18.95 11.88
CA LEU A 229 8.54 -19.56 10.99
C LEU A 229 7.99 -19.78 9.56
N GLU A 230 8.89 -20.11 8.63
CA GLU A 230 8.54 -20.45 7.25
C GLU A 230 7.92 -21.85 7.14
N ASP A 231 6.96 -22.05 6.23
CA ASP A 231 6.23 -23.32 6.07
C ASP A 231 7.15 -24.53 5.81
N SER A 232 8.31 -24.29 5.19
CA SER A 232 9.37 -25.28 4.97
C SER A 232 9.93 -25.81 6.29
N GLU A 233 10.21 -24.93 7.25
CA GLU A 233 10.72 -25.26 8.58
C GLU A 233 9.64 -25.94 9.42
N LEU A 234 8.40 -25.43 9.37
CA LEU A 234 7.28 -26.06 10.09
C LEU A 234 7.04 -27.51 9.64
N ASN A 235 7.17 -27.82 8.36
CA ASN A 235 7.02 -29.18 7.85
C ASN A 235 8.17 -30.10 8.32
N ILE A 236 9.39 -29.57 8.50
CA ILE A 236 10.51 -30.32 9.10
C ILE A 236 10.23 -30.63 10.57
N ILE A 237 9.78 -29.62 11.32
CA ILE A 237 9.44 -29.72 12.74
C ILE A 237 8.29 -30.71 12.97
N LEU A 238 7.30 -30.75 12.08
CA LEU A 238 6.18 -31.69 12.17
C LEU A 238 6.62 -33.15 11.92
N ARG A 239 7.61 -33.37 11.06
CA ARG A 239 8.15 -34.70 10.73
C ARG A 239 9.04 -35.28 11.81
N ASP A 240 9.88 -34.48 12.45
CA ASP A 240 10.78 -34.95 13.52
C ASP A 240 10.36 -34.41 14.89
N SER A 241 9.88 -35.31 15.75
CA SER A 241 9.52 -34.98 17.13
C SER A 241 10.71 -34.49 17.96
N ARG A 242 11.95 -34.84 17.61
CA ARG A 242 13.14 -34.32 18.31
C ARG A 242 13.37 -32.85 17.99
N GLU A 243 13.24 -32.47 16.72
CA GLU A 243 13.35 -31.08 16.28
C GLU A 243 12.27 -30.21 16.91
N LEU A 244 11.04 -30.74 16.99
CA LEU A 244 9.94 -30.07 17.70
C LEU A 244 10.29 -29.78 19.16
N ASN A 245 10.78 -30.79 19.90
CA ASN A 245 11.12 -30.58 21.31
C ASN A 245 12.30 -29.61 21.49
N LEU A 246 13.27 -29.61 20.57
CA LEU A 246 14.39 -28.67 20.59
C LEU A 246 13.89 -27.23 20.42
N ARG A 247 13.08 -26.98 19.38
CA ARG A 247 12.52 -25.65 19.10
C ARG A 247 11.58 -25.17 20.20
N VAL A 248 10.79 -26.09 20.77
CA VAL A 248 9.94 -25.82 21.93
C VAL A 248 10.78 -25.40 23.14
N ALA A 249 11.91 -26.07 23.40
CA ALA A 249 12.80 -25.70 24.50
C ALA A 249 13.38 -24.29 24.33
N GLU A 250 13.78 -23.92 23.11
CA GLU A 250 14.22 -22.56 22.79
C GLU A 250 13.11 -21.52 23.04
N CYS A 251 11.89 -21.79 22.60
CA CYS A 251 10.75 -20.91 22.85
C CYS A 251 10.46 -20.75 24.35
N VAL A 252 10.56 -21.83 25.14
CA VAL A 252 10.36 -21.80 26.60
C VAL A 252 11.41 -20.92 27.26
N GLU A 253 12.67 -20.97 26.84
CA GLU A 253 13.75 -20.14 27.37
C GLU A 253 13.51 -18.65 27.10
N VAL A 254 13.03 -18.32 25.89
CA VAL A 254 12.64 -16.95 25.53
C VAL A 254 11.48 -16.46 26.41
N LEU A 255 10.45 -17.30 26.60
CA LEU A 255 9.31 -16.95 27.45
C LEU A 255 9.73 -16.72 28.91
N GLN A 256 10.66 -17.52 29.45
CA GLN A 256 11.20 -17.32 30.80
C GLN A 256 11.98 -16.01 30.92
N SER A 257 12.79 -15.68 29.91
CA SER A 257 13.56 -14.43 29.86
C SER A 257 12.66 -13.18 29.79
N CYS A 258 11.58 -13.25 29.00
CA CYS A 258 10.58 -12.19 28.94
C CYS A 258 9.77 -12.06 30.24
N ALA A 259 9.41 -13.18 30.87
CA ALA A 259 8.71 -13.18 32.16
C ALA A 259 9.58 -12.55 33.27
N ALA A 260 10.88 -12.85 33.30
CA ALA A 260 11.82 -12.26 34.25
C ALA A 260 11.95 -10.73 34.07
N THR A 261 11.94 -10.26 32.82
CA THR A 261 12.01 -8.82 32.51
C THR A 261 10.73 -8.08 32.89
N ARG A 262 9.56 -8.72 32.72
CA ARG A 262 8.24 -8.13 32.99
C ARG A 262 7.87 -8.09 34.48
N ALA A 263 8.60 -8.84 35.33
CA ALA A 263 8.43 -8.84 36.79
C ALA A 263 9.21 -7.71 37.50
N ARG A 264 9.96 -6.88 36.77
CA ARG A 264 10.66 -5.74 37.38
C ARG A 264 9.63 -4.66 37.74
N PRO A 265 9.44 -4.33 39.03
CA PRO A 265 8.48 -3.30 39.41
C PRO A 265 8.93 -1.98 38.77
N VAL A 266 8.02 -1.34 38.03
CA VAL A 266 8.17 0.03 37.57
C VAL A 266 8.21 0.88 38.84
N VAL A 267 9.41 1.19 39.30
CA VAL A 267 9.62 2.24 40.29
C VAL A 267 9.27 3.54 39.54
N TYR A 268 8.06 4.04 39.77
CA TYR A 268 7.76 5.43 39.47
C TYR A 268 8.61 6.24 40.45
N GLU A 269 9.74 6.76 39.98
CA GLU A 269 10.39 7.86 40.66
C GLU A 269 9.47 9.07 40.48
N ASP A 270 8.80 9.44 41.57
CA ASP A 270 8.02 10.67 41.67
C ASP A 270 8.99 11.86 41.56
N ASP A 271 9.28 12.31 40.33
CA ASP A 271 10.00 13.56 40.11
C ASP A 271 9.05 14.76 40.35
N ASP A 272 9.55 15.60 41.23
CA ASP A 272 8.95 16.76 41.91
C ASP A 272 8.24 17.81 41.02
N TRP A 273 7.31 18.48 41.70
CA TRP A 273 6.54 19.68 41.31
C TRP A 273 7.39 20.88 40.87
#